data_AF-A0A6V7QQW4-F1
#
_entry.id   AF-A0A6V7QQW4-F1
#
_cell.length_a   1.000
_cell.length_b   1.000
_cell.length_c   1.000
_cell.angle_alpha   90.00
_cell.angle_beta   90.00
_cell.angle_gamma   90.00
#
_symmetry.space_group_name_H-M   'P 1'
#
loop_
_entity.id
_entity.type
_entity.pdbx_description
1 polymer ?
#
loop_
_entity_poly.entity_id
_entity_poly.type
_entity_poly.pdbx_seq_one_letter_code
_entity_poly.pdbx_strand_id
1 'polypeptide(L)'
;MEIPVINLEELEGEKRSTTMSLLHDACGKWGFFWVENHGVDEELMEKVKALVNKHYEETMKETFYGSDVARTFGGAVAEASNIDWESSFFYRHQPDSNLSDLPELLREAMNQFVKQLINLAERLAELMSENLGLEKDYIKKTFSEPYVGTKVASTQSAPIPRLFVNLGDQIEVVSNGIYKSIRHRVLADKNGSRLSMATFYNPGGDAIISPAPKLVYPSQYRFQDYLDYYFTTKFSDKAARFQSVKEMLV
;
A
#
# COMPACT_ATOMS: atom_id res chain seq x y z
N MET A 1 0.23 14.92 17.54
CA MET A 1 0.12 13.49 17.92
C MET A 1 1.11 12.72 17.07
N GLU A 2 1.77 11.71 17.63
CA GLU A 2 2.75 10.88 16.92
C GLU A 2 2.07 9.65 16.29
N ILE A 3 2.63 9.15 15.19
CA ILE A 3 2.10 7.98 14.47
C ILE A 3 2.33 6.72 15.32
N PRO A 4 1.32 5.84 15.52
CA PRO A 4 1.50 4.60 16.28
C PRO A 4 2.63 3.73 15.71
N VAL A 5 3.36 3.06 16.60
CA VAL A 5 4.42 2.10 16.27
C VAL A 5 4.02 0.73 16.82
N ILE A 6 3.97 -0.28 15.98
CA ILE A 6 3.58 -1.65 16.33
C ILE A 6 4.83 -2.55 16.28
N ASN A 7 5.30 -3.02 17.43
CA ASN A 7 6.38 -4.01 17.51
C ASN A 7 5.78 -5.42 17.39
N LEU A 8 6.13 -6.18 16.33
CA LEU A 8 5.54 -7.50 16.08
C LEU A 8 6.18 -8.66 16.88
N GLU A 9 7.26 -8.44 17.62
CA GLU A 9 7.80 -9.45 18.56
C GLU A 9 7.00 -9.48 19.87
N GLU A 10 6.43 -8.35 20.28
CA GLU A 10 5.62 -8.27 21.50
C GLU A 10 4.33 -9.11 21.45
N LEU A 11 3.92 -9.52 20.24
CA LEU A 11 2.77 -10.40 19.99
C LEU A 11 2.98 -11.86 20.41
N GLU A 12 4.23 -12.27 20.64
CA GLU A 12 4.59 -13.65 21.03
C GLU A 12 4.82 -13.80 22.54
N GLY A 13 4.58 -12.74 23.34
CA GLY A 13 4.82 -12.72 24.78
C GLY A 13 3.71 -12.04 25.60
N GLU A 14 4.01 -11.70 26.85
CA GLU A 14 3.05 -11.15 27.83
C GLU A 14 2.37 -9.86 27.35
N LYS A 15 3.02 -9.09 26.47
CA LYS A 15 2.51 -7.85 25.90
C LYS A 15 1.49 -8.03 24.78
N ARG A 16 1.23 -9.26 24.29
CA ARG A 16 0.35 -9.52 23.15
C ARG A 16 -0.98 -8.75 23.21
N SER A 17 -1.66 -8.79 24.35
CA SER A 17 -2.95 -8.11 24.53
C SER A 17 -2.85 -6.59 24.33
N THR A 18 -1.83 -5.95 24.91
CA THR A 18 -1.59 -4.51 24.74
C THR A 18 -1.19 -4.15 23.31
N THR A 19 -0.36 -4.96 22.65
CA THR A 19 0.09 -4.73 21.27
C THR A 19 -1.05 -4.95 20.27
N MET A 20 -1.91 -5.96 20.49
CA MET A 20 -3.12 -6.19 19.68
C MET A 20 -4.13 -5.04 19.82
N SER A 21 -4.34 -4.55 21.04
CA SER A 21 -5.18 -3.37 21.30
C SER A 21 -4.63 -2.12 20.60
N LEU A 22 -3.32 -1.87 20.67
CA LEU A 22 -2.67 -0.76 19.97
C LEU A 22 -2.81 -0.88 18.44
N LEU A 23 -2.67 -2.08 17.88
CA LEU A 23 -2.89 -2.35 16.46
C LEU A 23 -4.34 -2.06 16.05
N HIS A 24 -5.33 -2.52 16.83
CA HIS A 24 -6.75 -2.24 16.58
C HIS A 24 -7.04 -0.72 16.59
N ASP A 25 -6.51 -0.01 17.59
CA ASP A 25 -6.62 1.44 17.71
C ASP A 25 -5.94 2.18 16.56
N ALA A 26 -4.76 1.73 16.11
CA ALA A 26 -4.08 2.29 14.95
C ALA A 26 -4.92 2.10 13.67
N CYS A 27 -5.42 0.89 13.42
CA CYS A 27 -6.25 0.59 12.26
C CYS A 27 -7.57 1.40 12.24
N GLY A 28 -8.20 1.63 13.41
CA GLY A 28 -9.48 2.33 13.52
C GLY A 28 -9.40 3.86 13.63
N LYS A 29 -8.42 4.40 14.36
CA LYS A 29 -8.31 5.84 14.63
C LYS A 29 -7.37 6.57 13.67
N TRP A 30 -6.35 5.87 13.16
CA TRP A 30 -5.31 6.45 12.32
C TRP A 30 -5.36 5.95 10.87
N GLY A 31 -5.71 4.69 10.64
CA GLY A 31 -5.65 4.05 9.32
C GLY A 31 -4.22 3.85 8.79
N PHE A 32 -3.21 4.18 9.59
CA PHE A 32 -1.79 3.99 9.29
C PHE A 32 -0.95 3.90 10.57
N PHE A 33 0.20 3.21 10.48
CA PHE A 33 1.13 2.97 11.57
C PHE A 33 2.52 2.59 11.05
N TRP A 34 3.53 2.74 11.90
CA TRP A 34 4.85 2.14 11.70
C TRP A 34 4.86 0.71 12.24
N VAL A 35 5.68 -0.14 11.64
CA VAL A 35 5.94 -1.50 12.12
C VAL A 35 7.42 -1.65 12.45
N GLU A 36 7.71 -2.23 13.61
CA GLU A 36 9.05 -2.63 14.06
C GLU A 36 9.14 -4.14 14.26
N ASN A 37 10.36 -4.67 14.18
CA ASN A 37 10.69 -6.10 14.30
C ASN A 37 9.79 -6.97 13.38
N HIS A 38 9.64 -6.50 12.13
CA HIS A 38 8.71 -7.05 11.15
C HIS A 38 9.13 -8.39 10.53
N GLY A 39 10.37 -8.84 10.74
CA GLY A 39 10.92 -10.06 10.13
C GLY A 39 11.30 -9.92 8.65
N VAL A 40 11.09 -8.75 8.04
CA VAL A 40 11.70 -8.35 6.76
C VAL A 40 13.16 -7.98 7.00
N ASP A 41 14.05 -8.51 6.16
CA ASP A 41 15.51 -8.41 6.28
C ASP A 41 16.03 -7.00 5.91
N GLU A 42 16.76 -6.38 6.82
CA GLU A 42 17.23 -4.99 6.68
C GLU A 42 18.33 -4.83 5.61
N GLU A 43 19.23 -5.82 5.48
CA GLU A 43 20.28 -5.79 4.45
C GLU A 43 19.67 -5.92 3.05
N LEU A 44 18.64 -6.76 2.92
CA LEU A 44 17.85 -6.91 1.69
C LEU A 44 17.06 -5.64 1.38
N MET A 45 16.48 -4.96 2.38
CA MET A 45 15.81 -3.68 2.20
C MET A 45 16.76 -2.61 1.61
N GLU A 46 17.94 -2.42 2.20
CA GLU A 46 18.93 -1.46 1.69
C GLU A 46 19.53 -1.91 0.34
N LYS A 47 19.75 -3.22 0.12
CA LYS A 47 20.17 -3.78 -1.18
C LYS A 47 19.15 -3.49 -2.27
N VAL A 48 17.86 -3.74 -2.02
CA VAL A 48 16.78 -3.46 -2.97
C VAL A 48 16.68 -1.96 -3.26
N LYS A 49 16.68 -1.12 -2.22
CA LYS A 49 16.68 0.34 -2.36
C LYS A 49 17.85 0.84 -3.21
N ALA A 50 19.06 0.34 -2.98
CA ALA A 50 20.24 0.69 -3.78
C ALA A 50 20.12 0.24 -5.24
N LEU A 51 19.69 -1.00 -5.51
CA LEU A 51 19.54 -1.54 -6.87
C LEU A 51 18.42 -0.84 -7.65
N VAL A 52 17.29 -0.54 -6.99
CA VAL A 52 16.17 0.19 -7.59
C VAL A 52 16.54 1.64 -7.88
N ASN A 53 17.26 2.31 -6.96
CA ASN A 53 17.76 3.66 -7.21
C ASN A 53 18.75 3.71 -8.38
N LYS A 54 19.68 2.74 -8.43
CA LYS A 54 20.62 2.59 -9.54
C LYS A 54 19.88 2.40 -10.87
N HIS A 55 18.92 1.48 -10.92
CA HIS A 55 18.12 1.23 -12.13
C HIS A 55 17.35 2.48 -12.58
N TYR A 56 16.73 3.22 -11.65
CA TYR A 56 16.06 4.49 -11.96
C TYR A 56 17.00 5.53 -12.57
N GLU A 57 18.19 5.71 -11.97
CA GLU A 57 19.22 6.63 -12.48
C GLU A 57 19.73 6.22 -13.87
N GLU A 58 19.88 4.93 -14.13
CA GLU A 58 20.41 4.38 -15.40
C GLU A 58 19.38 4.33 -16.54
N THR A 59 18.08 4.15 -16.28
CA THR A 59 17.09 3.83 -17.33
C THR A 59 15.88 4.76 -17.42
N MET A 60 15.54 5.51 -16.36
CA MET A 60 14.28 6.26 -16.30
C MET A 60 14.45 7.76 -16.06
N LYS A 61 15.54 8.17 -15.42
CA LYS A 61 15.79 9.57 -15.05
C LYS A 61 15.80 10.52 -16.26
N GLU A 62 16.51 10.18 -17.32
CA GLU A 62 16.55 11.01 -18.53
C GLU A 62 15.18 11.12 -19.20
N THR A 63 14.46 9.99 -19.31
CA THR A 63 13.08 9.94 -19.84
C THR A 63 12.12 10.79 -19.02
N PHE A 64 12.24 10.79 -17.69
CA PHE A 64 11.41 11.63 -16.82
C PHE A 64 11.69 13.12 -17.02
N TYR A 65 12.95 13.56 -16.95
CA TYR A 65 13.29 14.98 -17.18
C TYR A 65 13.06 15.42 -18.64
N GLY A 66 13.05 14.47 -19.58
CA GLY A 66 12.63 14.68 -20.96
C GLY A 66 11.12 14.74 -21.17
N SER A 67 10.28 14.39 -20.18
CA SER A 67 8.82 14.35 -20.30
C SER A 67 8.16 15.73 -20.25
N ASP A 68 6.94 15.84 -20.81
CA ASP A 68 6.18 17.09 -20.76
C ASP A 68 5.83 17.52 -19.33
N VAL A 69 5.66 16.58 -18.40
CA VAL A 69 5.48 16.89 -16.97
C VAL A 69 6.70 17.66 -16.44
N ALA A 70 7.92 17.16 -16.66
CA ALA A 70 9.12 17.84 -16.20
C ALA A 70 9.32 19.21 -16.88
N ARG A 71 9.01 19.32 -18.18
CA ARG A 71 9.08 20.59 -18.92
C ARG A 71 8.10 21.64 -18.39
N THR A 72 6.87 21.25 -18.06
CA THR A 72 5.82 22.19 -17.62
C THR A 72 6.14 22.87 -16.29
N PHE A 73 6.76 22.17 -15.32
CA PHE A 73 7.10 22.76 -14.01
C PHE A 73 8.55 23.28 -13.91
N GLY A 74 9.41 23.01 -14.90
CA GLY A 74 10.80 23.46 -14.90
C GLY A 74 11.01 24.98 -14.92
N GLY A 75 9.97 25.77 -15.17
CA GLY A 75 10.01 27.25 -15.18
C GLY A 75 9.19 27.96 -14.10
N ALA A 76 8.14 27.33 -13.56
CA ALA A 76 7.29 27.92 -12.52
C ALA A 76 6.54 26.83 -11.74
N VAL A 77 6.36 27.06 -10.43
CA VAL A 77 5.42 26.28 -9.62
C VAL A 77 4.00 26.71 -10.02
N ALA A 78 3.39 25.98 -10.95
CA ALA A 78 2.01 26.24 -11.36
C ALA A 78 1.06 25.92 -10.19
N GLU A 79 0.32 26.92 -9.74
CA GLU A 79 -0.78 26.73 -8.80
C GLU A 79 -1.88 25.85 -9.43
N ALA A 80 -2.46 24.94 -8.63
CA ALA A 80 -3.63 24.13 -8.97
C ALA A 80 -3.57 23.35 -10.31
N SER A 81 -2.50 22.57 -10.52
CA SER A 81 -2.42 21.57 -11.59
C SER A 81 -3.00 20.19 -11.18
N ASN A 82 -3.75 19.54 -12.06
CA ASN A 82 -4.26 18.17 -11.88
C ASN A 82 -3.20 17.08 -12.17
N ILE A 83 -1.93 17.33 -11.84
CA ILE A 83 -0.78 16.49 -12.20
C ILE A 83 0.07 16.25 -10.96
N ASP A 84 0.38 14.99 -10.66
CA ASP A 84 1.30 14.60 -9.59
C ASP A 84 2.75 14.94 -10.01
N TRP A 85 3.49 15.68 -9.18
CA TRP A 85 4.93 15.90 -9.37
C TRP A 85 5.72 14.67 -8.92
N GLU A 86 5.72 13.64 -9.76
CA GLU A 86 6.25 12.32 -9.43
C GLU A 86 6.81 11.64 -10.69
N SER A 87 8.05 11.14 -10.64
CA SER A 87 8.47 10.06 -11.52
C SER A 87 8.12 8.74 -10.85
N SER A 88 7.32 7.89 -11.50
CA SER A 88 7.02 6.56 -10.97
C SER A 88 6.95 5.45 -12.03
N PHE A 89 7.18 4.23 -11.56
CA PHE A 89 7.07 2.99 -12.32
C PHE A 89 6.52 1.88 -11.41
N PHE A 90 6.07 0.79 -12.03
CA PHE A 90 5.33 -0.26 -11.34
C PHE A 90 5.88 -1.65 -11.64
N TYR A 91 6.23 -2.37 -10.57
CA TYR A 91 6.57 -3.78 -10.61
C TYR A 91 5.35 -4.60 -10.23
N ARG A 92 4.91 -5.50 -11.09
CA ARG A 92 3.84 -6.46 -10.84
C ARG A 92 4.47 -7.79 -10.42
N HIS A 93 3.93 -8.41 -9.38
CA HIS A 93 4.49 -9.63 -8.78
C HIS A 93 3.51 -10.79 -8.82
N GLN A 94 2.22 -10.51 -8.54
CA GLN A 94 1.13 -11.50 -8.60
C GLN A 94 -0.11 -10.87 -9.27
N PRO A 95 -0.91 -11.65 -10.04
CA PRO A 95 -0.67 -13.05 -10.39
C PRO A 95 0.52 -13.23 -11.37
N ASP A 96 0.66 -12.36 -12.37
CA ASP A 96 1.73 -12.41 -13.35
C ASP A 96 2.86 -11.41 -13.04
N SER A 97 4.11 -11.87 -13.00
CA SER A 97 5.25 -10.96 -12.79
C SER A 97 5.67 -10.21 -14.06
N ASN A 98 6.14 -8.97 -13.94
CA ASN A 98 6.89 -8.26 -15.00
C ASN A 98 8.39 -8.07 -14.66
N LEU A 99 8.90 -8.78 -13.65
CA LEU A 99 10.32 -8.67 -13.23
C LEU A 99 11.29 -9.37 -14.20
N SER A 100 10.80 -10.07 -15.23
CA SER A 100 11.61 -10.67 -16.30
C SER A 100 12.51 -9.66 -17.01
N ASP A 101 12.04 -8.42 -17.10
CA ASP A 101 12.63 -7.36 -17.92
C ASP A 101 13.74 -6.59 -17.15
N LEU A 102 13.97 -6.95 -15.89
CA LEU A 102 14.94 -6.30 -15.01
C LEU A 102 16.30 -7.02 -15.01
N PRO A 103 17.40 -6.29 -14.71
CA PRO A 103 18.70 -6.90 -14.45
C PRO A 103 18.61 -8.01 -13.38
N GLU A 104 19.29 -9.12 -13.61
CA GLU A 104 19.19 -10.34 -12.80
C GLU A 104 19.31 -10.11 -11.28
N LEU A 105 20.33 -9.36 -10.85
CA LEU A 105 20.54 -9.02 -9.44
C LEU A 105 19.37 -8.23 -8.81
N LEU A 106 18.72 -7.35 -9.59
CA LEU A 106 17.56 -6.59 -9.15
C LEU A 106 16.32 -7.48 -9.11
N ARG A 107 16.10 -8.29 -10.15
CA ARG A 107 15.01 -9.28 -10.23
C ARG A 107 15.02 -10.24 -9.04
N GLU A 108 16.18 -10.80 -8.71
CA GLU A 108 16.35 -11.71 -7.57
C GLU A 108 16.09 -11.02 -6.23
N ALA A 109 16.68 -9.84 -6.00
CA ALA A 109 16.49 -9.09 -4.77
C ALA A 109 15.02 -8.67 -4.57
N MET A 110 14.35 -8.20 -5.63
CA MET A 110 12.92 -7.88 -5.62
C MET A 110 12.06 -9.09 -5.30
N ASN A 111 12.31 -10.26 -5.91
CA ASN A 111 11.57 -11.48 -5.64
C ASN A 111 11.69 -11.92 -4.16
N GLN A 112 12.90 -11.86 -3.59
CA GLN A 112 13.12 -12.19 -2.17
C GLN A 112 12.40 -11.20 -1.25
N PHE A 113 12.52 -9.90 -1.52
CA PHE A 113 11.95 -8.84 -0.70
C PHE A 113 10.41 -8.86 -0.72
N VAL A 114 9.81 -9.00 -1.90
CA VAL A 114 8.35 -9.07 -2.06
C VAL A 114 7.77 -10.30 -1.37
N LYS A 115 8.46 -11.45 -1.41
CA LYS A 115 8.03 -12.63 -0.65
C LYS A 115 7.96 -12.36 0.86
N GLN A 116 8.92 -11.62 1.42
CA GLN A 116 8.88 -11.22 2.84
C GLN A 116 7.77 -10.21 3.12
N LEU A 117 7.53 -9.23 2.22
CA LEU A 117 6.42 -8.29 2.34
C LEU A 117 5.04 -8.95 2.25
N ILE A 118 4.87 -9.97 1.41
CA ILE A 118 3.63 -10.76 1.33
C ILE A 118 3.40 -11.48 2.67
N ASN A 119 4.41 -12.17 3.22
CA ASN A 119 4.29 -12.82 4.53
C ASN A 119 3.91 -11.82 5.64
N LEU A 120 4.48 -10.60 5.62
CA LEU A 120 4.13 -9.54 6.56
C LEU A 120 2.69 -9.05 6.37
N ALA A 121 2.25 -8.81 5.13
CA ALA A 121 0.89 -8.38 4.82
C ALA A 121 -0.15 -9.43 5.25
N GLU A 122 0.14 -10.71 5.02
CA GLU A 122 -0.69 -11.83 5.48
C GLU A 122 -0.73 -11.93 7.01
N ARG A 123 0.41 -11.82 7.70
CA ARG A 123 0.45 -11.81 9.19
C ARG A 123 -0.38 -10.64 9.75
N LEU A 124 -0.28 -9.45 9.15
CA LEU A 124 -1.10 -8.29 9.53
C LEU A 124 -2.59 -8.51 9.24
N ALA A 125 -2.95 -9.15 8.12
CA ALA A 125 -4.33 -9.52 7.79
C ALA A 125 -4.90 -10.53 8.80
N GLU A 126 -4.09 -11.47 9.29
CA GLU A 126 -4.51 -12.42 10.33
C GLU A 126 -4.77 -11.72 11.67
N LEU A 127 -3.84 -10.88 12.13
CA LEU A 127 -3.97 -10.11 13.37
C LEU A 127 -5.16 -9.13 13.30
N MET A 128 -5.39 -8.51 12.14
CA MET A 128 -6.57 -7.68 11.91
C MET A 128 -7.87 -8.48 11.98
N SER A 129 -7.89 -9.73 11.47
CA SER A 129 -9.06 -10.62 11.54
C SER A 129 -9.36 -11.08 12.97
N GLU A 130 -8.32 -11.42 13.75
CA GLU A 130 -8.41 -11.75 15.17
C GLU A 130 -8.99 -10.58 15.99
N ASN A 131 -8.47 -9.37 15.80
CA ASN A 131 -8.97 -8.15 16.46
C ASN A 131 -10.41 -7.79 16.07
N LEU A 132 -10.91 -8.25 14.92
CA LEU A 132 -12.30 -8.07 14.48
C LEU A 132 -13.24 -9.20 14.95
N GLY A 133 -12.72 -10.24 15.64
CA GLY A 133 -13.50 -11.40 16.06
C GLY A 133 -13.96 -12.29 14.89
N LEU A 134 -13.15 -12.35 13.83
CA LEU A 134 -13.37 -13.13 12.61
C LEU A 134 -12.56 -14.44 12.65
N GLU A 135 -12.74 -15.30 11.64
CA GLU A 135 -11.83 -16.43 11.42
C GLU A 135 -10.40 -15.89 11.16
N LYS A 136 -9.37 -16.55 11.69
CA LYS A 136 -7.98 -16.04 11.69
C LYS A 136 -7.51 -15.59 10.31
N ASP A 137 -7.86 -16.30 9.25
CA ASP A 137 -7.43 -16.04 7.87
C ASP A 137 -8.51 -15.35 7.02
N TYR A 138 -9.57 -14.79 7.63
CA TYR A 138 -10.73 -14.24 6.92
C TYR A 138 -10.33 -13.17 5.88
N ILE A 139 -9.60 -12.12 6.29
CA ILE A 139 -9.16 -11.05 5.36
C ILE A 139 -8.26 -11.62 4.25
N LYS A 140 -7.38 -12.57 4.58
CA LYS A 140 -6.49 -13.23 3.60
C LYS A 140 -7.30 -14.04 2.58
N LYS A 141 -8.28 -14.83 3.03
CA LYS A 141 -9.22 -15.57 2.17
C LYS A 141 -10.00 -14.63 1.24
N THR A 142 -10.54 -13.52 1.77
CA THR A 142 -11.28 -12.52 0.96
C THR A 142 -10.42 -11.91 -0.14
N PHE A 143 -9.10 -11.82 0.05
CA PHE A 143 -8.19 -11.23 -0.94
C PHE A 143 -7.64 -12.25 -1.95
N SER A 144 -7.83 -13.56 -1.72
CA SER A 144 -7.17 -14.62 -2.49
C SER A 144 -7.87 -14.91 -3.84
N GLU A 145 -7.15 -15.14 -4.95
CA GLU A 145 -5.69 -14.96 -5.12
C GLU A 145 -5.34 -13.47 -5.20
N PRO A 146 -4.35 -12.97 -4.43
CA PRO A 146 -4.13 -11.54 -4.30
C PRO A 146 -3.41 -10.95 -5.53
N TYR A 147 -3.76 -9.70 -5.85
CA TYR A 147 -2.94 -8.86 -6.71
C TYR A 147 -1.83 -8.22 -5.87
N VAL A 148 -0.57 -8.42 -6.23
CA VAL A 148 0.58 -7.83 -5.53
C VAL A 148 1.47 -7.07 -6.49
N GLY A 149 1.76 -5.82 -6.16
CA GLY A 149 2.63 -4.96 -6.96
C GLY A 149 3.29 -3.84 -6.16
N THR A 150 4.48 -3.41 -6.59
CA THR A 150 5.25 -2.33 -5.96
C THR A 150 5.31 -1.13 -6.89
N LYS A 151 4.76 0.01 -6.44
CA LYS A 151 5.02 1.31 -7.06
C LYS A 151 6.31 1.89 -6.49
N VAL A 152 7.18 2.39 -7.36
CA VAL A 152 8.38 3.14 -6.98
C VAL A 152 8.23 4.60 -7.40
N ALA A 153 8.63 5.56 -6.56
CA ALA A 153 8.47 7.03 -6.78
C ALA A 153 9.54 7.87 -6.06
N SER A 154 9.93 9.10 -6.48
CA SER A 154 11.14 9.78 -5.88
C SER A 154 11.10 11.31 -5.51
N THR A 155 11.05 11.69 -4.19
CA THR A 155 11.15 13.06 -3.52
C THR A 155 11.56 13.14 -1.96
N GLN A 156 12.85 13.31 -1.50
CA GLN A 156 13.36 13.29 -0.05
C GLN A 156 13.65 11.94 0.74
N SER A 157 14.76 11.16 0.56
CA SER A 157 15.07 9.86 1.23
C SER A 157 15.23 10.00 2.75
N ALA A 158 14.36 9.33 3.52
CA ALA A 158 14.45 9.28 4.99
C ALA A 158 15.17 8.00 5.48
N PRO A 159 16.06 8.07 6.48
CA PRO A 159 16.80 6.91 7.00
C PRO A 159 16.13 6.32 8.25
N ILE A 160 15.23 5.34 8.10
CA ILE A 160 14.83 4.44 9.19
C ILE A 160 14.47 3.05 8.60
N PRO A 161 14.93 1.91 9.15
CA PRO A 161 14.44 0.58 8.79
C PRO A 161 13.05 0.31 9.43
N ARG A 162 12.08 1.19 9.16
CA ARG A 162 10.68 1.03 9.59
C ARG A 162 9.78 0.98 8.38
N LEU A 163 8.96 -0.06 8.30
CA LEU A 163 7.90 -0.12 7.30
C LEU A 163 6.70 0.71 7.75
N PHE A 164 6.22 1.57 6.86
CA PHE A 164 4.98 2.30 7.03
C PHE A 164 3.84 1.50 6.41
N VAL A 165 2.80 1.22 7.19
CA VAL A 165 1.59 0.52 6.74
C VAL A 165 0.43 1.50 6.77
N ASN A 166 -0.38 1.53 5.70
CA ASN A 166 -1.69 2.16 5.70
C ASN A 166 -2.74 1.19 5.17
N LEU A 167 -3.98 1.39 5.56
CA LEU A 167 -5.10 0.57 5.13
C LEU A 167 -5.74 1.15 3.87
N GLY A 168 -6.19 0.27 2.97
CA GLY A 168 -6.91 0.62 1.76
C GLY A 168 -8.43 0.49 1.90
N ASP A 169 -9.14 1.06 0.93
CA ASP A 169 -10.62 1.12 0.91
C ASP A 169 -11.30 -0.26 1.09
N GLN A 170 -10.65 -1.35 0.67
CA GLN A 170 -11.17 -2.72 0.79
C GLN A 170 -11.14 -3.24 2.24
N ILE A 171 -10.12 -2.88 3.04
CA ILE A 171 -10.06 -3.21 4.47
C ILE A 171 -11.13 -2.42 5.24
N GLU A 172 -11.41 -1.19 4.83
CA GLU A 172 -12.52 -0.41 5.37
C GLU A 172 -13.86 -1.10 5.09
N VAL A 173 -14.13 -1.59 3.88
CA VAL A 173 -15.38 -2.32 3.60
C VAL A 173 -15.47 -3.64 4.36
N VAL A 174 -14.42 -4.48 4.33
CA VAL A 174 -14.40 -5.80 5.00
C VAL A 174 -14.60 -5.67 6.52
N SER A 175 -13.99 -4.65 7.14
CA SER A 175 -14.16 -4.34 8.57
C SER A 175 -15.43 -3.53 8.88
N ASN A 176 -16.31 -3.25 7.91
CA ASN A 176 -17.46 -2.34 8.04
C ASN A 176 -17.08 -1.00 8.69
N GLY A 177 -16.04 -0.37 8.17
CA GLY A 177 -15.56 0.91 8.67
C GLY A 177 -15.14 0.91 10.13
N ILE A 178 -14.90 -0.24 10.78
CA ILE A 178 -14.17 -0.27 12.06
C ILE A 178 -12.76 0.22 11.80
N TYR A 179 -12.11 -0.29 10.75
CA TYR A 179 -10.83 0.22 10.25
C TYR A 179 -11.05 1.24 9.13
N LYS A 180 -10.11 2.19 9.00
CA LYS A 180 -10.27 3.35 8.12
C LYS A 180 -9.16 3.45 7.08
N SER A 181 -9.54 3.64 5.83
CA SER A 181 -8.66 4.11 4.76
C SER A 181 -8.61 5.64 4.78
N ILE A 182 -7.45 6.19 5.14
CA ILE A 182 -7.28 7.61 5.42
C ILE A 182 -6.58 8.34 4.27
N ARG A 183 -7.12 9.51 3.91
CA ARG A 183 -6.58 10.40 2.88
C ARG A 183 -5.18 10.87 3.27
N HIS A 184 -4.21 10.59 2.41
CA HIS A 184 -2.83 11.03 2.53
C HIS A 184 -2.38 11.75 1.26
N ARG A 185 -1.29 12.53 1.36
CA ARG A 185 -0.63 13.19 0.22
C ARG A 185 0.86 13.29 0.49
N VAL A 186 1.66 13.29 -0.58
CA VAL A 186 3.08 13.65 -0.52
C VAL A 186 3.21 15.11 -0.93
N LEU A 187 4.02 15.90 -0.21
CA LEU A 187 4.37 17.26 -0.61
C LEU A 187 5.71 17.23 -1.34
N ALA A 188 5.84 18.00 -2.41
CA ALA A 188 7.13 18.20 -3.07
C ALA A 188 8.00 19.14 -2.22
N ASP A 189 9.24 18.74 -1.97
CA ASP A 189 10.29 19.60 -1.41
C ASP A 189 11.14 20.16 -2.58
N LYS A 190 11.57 21.41 -2.45
CA LYS A 190 12.49 22.07 -3.38
C LYS A 190 13.93 21.56 -3.23
N ASN A 191 14.24 20.88 -2.13
CA ASN A 191 15.61 20.56 -1.72
C ASN A 191 16.01 19.06 -1.85
N GLY A 192 15.19 18.13 -2.37
CA GLY A 192 15.67 16.73 -2.57
C GLY A 192 14.74 15.61 -3.13
N SER A 193 15.30 14.38 -3.29
CA SER A 193 14.76 13.18 -4.02
C SER A 193 14.73 11.85 -3.19
N ARG A 194 13.62 11.05 -3.18
CA ARG A 194 13.35 10.01 -2.11
C ARG A 194 13.61 8.57 -2.39
N LEU A 195 13.03 8.03 -3.44
CA LEU A 195 12.62 6.64 -3.44
C LEU A 195 11.65 6.29 -2.30
N SER A 196 10.37 6.24 -2.66
CA SER A 196 9.31 5.53 -1.96
C SER A 196 9.14 4.21 -2.70
N MET A 197 9.16 3.10 -1.99
CA MET A 197 8.76 1.80 -2.53
C MET A 197 7.50 1.37 -1.77
N ALA A 198 6.34 1.49 -2.43
CA ALA A 198 5.05 1.16 -1.85
C ALA A 198 4.53 -0.13 -2.48
N THR A 199 4.50 -1.21 -1.70
CA THR A 199 3.93 -2.49 -2.11
C THR A 199 2.47 -2.59 -1.68
N PHE A 200 1.60 -2.85 -2.65
CA PHE A 200 0.17 -3.00 -2.47
C PHE A 200 -0.15 -4.50 -2.47
N TYR A 201 -0.76 -4.97 -1.38
CA TYR A 201 -1.39 -6.29 -1.29
C TYR A 201 -2.90 -6.07 -1.41
N ASN A 202 -3.45 -6.36 -2.58
CA ASN A 202 -4.84 -6.10 -2.95
C ASN A 202 -5.58 -7.43 -3.16
N PRO A 203 -6.93 -7.43 -3.12
CA PRO A 203 -7.70 -8.57 -3.60
C PRO A 203 -7.40 -8.89 -5.06
N GLY A 204 -7.61 -10.14 -5.48
CA GLY A 204 -7.74 -10.48 -6.90
C GLY A 204 -8.90 -9.75 -7.58
N GLY A 205 -8.82 -9.52 -8.88
CA GLY A 205 -9.84 -8.75 -9.62
C GLY A 205 -11.27 -9.32 -9.48
N ASP A 206 -11.40 -10.64 -9.50
CA ASP A 206 -12.70 -11.32 -9.35
C ASP A 206 -13.11 -11.59 -7.88
N ALA A 207 -12.33 -11.12 -6.90
CA ALA A 207 -12.68 -11.25 -5.50
C ALA A 207 -13.98 -10.49 -5.17
N ILE A 208 -14.90 -11.16 -4.46
CA ILE A 208 -16.13 -10.56 -3.97
C ILE A 208 -15.86 -9.93 -2.61
N ILE A 209 -15.86 -8.60 -2.57
CA ILE A 209 -15.66 -7.80 -1.37
C ILE A 209 -17.03 -7.55 -0.74
N SER A 210 -17.16 -7.91 0.53
CA SER A 210 -18.34 -7.69 1.34
C SER A 210 -17.94 -7.36 2.78
N PRO A 211 -18.79 -6.66 3.54
CA PRO A 211 -18.59 -6.51 4.99
C PRO A 211 -18.69 -7.87 5.67
N ALA A 212 -17.88 -8.06 6.72
CA ALA A 212 -17.98 -9.26 7.52
C ALA A 212 -19.41 -9.43 8.13
N PRO A 213 -20.01 -10.64 8.15
CA PRO A 213 -21.45 -10.86 8.38
C PRO A 213 -22.07 -10.37 9.71
N LYS A 214 -21.28 -9.79 10.62
CA LYS A 214 -21.72 -9.27 11.92
C LYS A 214 -21.85 -7.74 11.93
N LEU A 215 -21.67 -7.07 10.80
CA LEU A 215 -21.40 -5.63 10.73
C LEU A 215 -22.25 -4.91 9.66
N VAL A 216 -22.43 -3.59 9.83
CA VAL A 216 -23.57 -2.78 9.33
C VAL A 216 -23.48 -2.29 7.86
N TYR A 217 -22.43 -2.63 7.12
CA TYR A 217 -22.22 -2.05 5.77
C TYR A 217 -23.22 -2.68 4.79
N PRO A 218 -23.78 -1.91 3.84
CA PRO A 218 -24.66 -2.48 2.82
C PRO A 218 -23.87 -2.91 1.56
N SER A 219 -24.30 -4.03 0.96
CA SER A 219 -23.87 -4.61 -0.34
C SER A 219 -22.49 -5.28 -0.41
N GLN A 220 -22.33 -6.10 -1.46
CA GLN A 220 -21.10 -6.78 -1.87
C GLN A 220 -20.79 -6.40 -3.33
N TYR A 221 -19.52 -6.42 -3.73
CA TYR A 221 -19.10 -6.06 -5.09
C TYR A 221 -17.87 -6.86 -5.55
N ARG A 222 -17.68 -6.99 -6.86
CA ARG A 222 -16.44 -7.55 -7.43
C ARG A 222 -15.35 -6.48 -7.42
N PHE A 223 -14.14 -6.83 -6.98
CA PHE A 223 -13.06 -5.84 -6.80
C PHE A 223 -12.65 -5.13 -8.09
N GLN A 224 -12.70 -5.79 -9.25
CA GLN A 224 -12.42 -5.17 -10.54
C GLN A 224 -13.41 -4.05 -10.88
N ASP A 225 -14.70 -4.21 -10.58
CA ASP A 225 -15.72 -3.18 -10.84
C ASP A 225 -15.46 -1.93 -9.98
N TYR A 226 -14.97 -2.14 -8.74
CA TYR A 226 -14.46 -1.06 -7.89
C TYR A 226 -13.22 -0.39 -8.50
N LEU A 227 -12.27 -1.16 -9.03
CA LEU A 227 -11.03 -0.63 -9.63
C LEU A 227 -11.31 0.22 -10.88
N ASP A 228 -12.17 -0.25 -11.78
CA ASP A 228 -12.52 0.45 -13.02
C ASP A 228 -13.12 1.84 -12.70
N TYR A 229 -13.97 1.91 -11.67
CA TYR A 229 -14.48 3.18 -11.17
C TYR A 229 -13.43 4.01 -10.41
N TYR A 230 -12.60 3.37 -9.57
CA TYR A 230 -11.55 4.04 -8.81
C TYR A 230 -10.53 4.75 -9.70
N PHE A 231 -10.10 4.14 -10.82
CA PHE A 231 -9.11 4.76 -11.69
C PHE A 231 -9.60 6.06 -12.36
N THR A 232 -10.91 6.21 -12.56
CA THR A 232 -11.51 7.45 -13.09
C THR A 232 -11.86 8.48 -11.99
N THR A 233 -11.92 8.06 -10.72
CA THR A 233 -12.39 8.89 -9.58
C THR A 233 -11.43 8.97 -8.39
N LYS A 234 -10.17 8.56 -8.56
CA LYS A 234 -9.14 8.42 -7.52
C LYS A 234 -9.02 9.63 -6.58
N PHE A 235 -9.04 10.84 -7.14
CA PHE A 235 -8.88 12.10 -6.39
C PHE A 235 -10.22 12.74 -5.96
N SER A 236 -11.35 12.17 -6.37
CA SER A 236 -12.70 12.58 -5.95
C SER A 236 -13.01 12.08 -4.53
N ASP A 237 -14.17 12.47 -4.00
CA ASP A 237 -14.60 12.07 -2.68
C ASP A 237 -14.80 10.53 -2.55
N LYS A 238 -14.33 9.97 -1.43
CA LYS A 238 -14.37 8.52 -1.17
C LYS A 238 -15.79 8.02 -0.87
N ALA A 239 -16.60 8.80 -0.14
CA ALA A 239 -17.96 8.37 0.20
C ALA A 239 -18.84 8.33 -1.05
N ALA A 240 -18.68 9.32 -1.95
CA ALA A 240 -19.28 9.29 -3.28
C ALA A 240 -18.90 8.02 -4.06
N ARG A 241 -17.61 7.59 -4.06
CA ARG A 241 -17.21 6.32 -4.71
C ARG A 241 -17.96 5.11 -4.17
N PHE A 242 -18.02 4.94 -2.85
CA PHE A 242 -18.71 3.80 -2.25
C PHE A 242 -20.22 3.81 -2.53
N GLN A 243 -20.85 5.00 -2.56
CA GLN A 243 -22.25 5.12 -2.97
C GLN A 243 -22.45 4.74 -4.44
N SER A 244 -21.61 5.22 -5.35
CA SER A 244 -21.70 4.88 -6.78
C SER A 244 -21.50 3.38 -7.02
N VAL A 245 -20.51 2.74 -6.39
CA VAL A 245 -20.29 1.29 -6.53
C VAL A 245 -21.48 0.48 -6.01
N LYS A 246 -22.12 0.92 -4.92
CA LYS A 246 -23.36 0.31 -4.42
C LYS A 246 -24.54 0.47 -5.41
N GLU A 247 -24.64 1.60 -6.10
CA GLU A 247 -25.73 1.88 -7.03
C GLU A 247 -25.55 1.21 -8.41
N MET A 248 -24.31 0.97 -8.85
CA MET A 248 -24.00 0.30 -10.13
C MET A 248 -24.23 -1.22 -10.13
N LEU A 249 -24.55 -1.82 -8.99
CA LEU A 249 -24.64 -3.28 -8.79
C LEU A 249 -26.03 -3.75 -8.34
N VAL A 250 -27.06 -2.95 -8.64
CA VAL A 250 -28.49 -3.23 -8.42
C VAL A 250 -29.19 -3.39 -9.77
#